data_AF-A0A1V5D4E6-F1
#
_entry.id   AF-A0A1V5D4E6-F1
#
_cell.length_a   1.000
_cell.length_b   1.000
_cell.length_c   1.000
_cell.angle_alpha   90.00
_cell.angle_beta   90.00
_cell.angle_gamma   90.00
#
_symmetry.space_group_name_H-M   'P 1'
#
loop_
_entity.id
_entity.type
_entity.pdbx_description
1 polymer ?
#
loop_
_entity_poly.entity_id
_entity_poly.type
_entity_poly.pdbx_seq_one_letter_code
_entity_poly.pdbx_strand_id
1 'polypeptide(L)'
;MRCATNRYMVFSSKWYMMVIGYCPPLRLVLQVSRIHVDSINAPSILPGIDLSDHRNYRKFGYDAVMVTDSAFYRNPHYHEPTDTIDTLYSDYMAEV
;
A
#
# COMPACT_ATOMS: atom_id res chain seq x y z
N MET A 1 9.09 -21.96 -0.32
CA MET A 1 9.83 -20.74 -0.67
C MET A 1 9.35 -19.62 0.26
N ARG A 2 10.21 -19.16 1.19
CA ARG A 2 9.84 -18.23 2.26
C ARG A 2 9.99 -16.80 1.78
N CYS A 3 8.87 -16.15 1.45
CA CYS A 3 8.81 -14.70 1.31
C CYS A 3 8.67 -14.14 2.74
N ALA A 4 9.79 -14.10 3.46
CA ALA A 4 9.87 -13.54 4.80
C ALA A 4 10.70 -12.26 4.73
N THR A 5 10.02 -11.13 4.54
CA THR A 5 10.50 -9.86 5.06
C THR A 5 9.45 -9.35 6.01
N ASN A 6 9.43 -9.93 7.21
CA ASN A 6 8.89 -9.27 8.39
C ASN A 6 9.77 -8.05 8.68
N ARG A 7 9.59 -6.98 7.89
CA ARG A 7 9.87 -5.63 8.38
C ARG A 7 8.54 -5.13 8.92
N TYR A 8 8.41 -5.12 10.24
CA TYR A 8 7.36 -4.34 10.88
C TYR A 8 7.66 -2.88 10.53
N MET A 9 6.88 -2.33 9.61
CA MET A 9 7.08 -0.96 9.14
C MET A 9 6.48 -0.03 10.19
N VAL A 10 7.35 0.65 10.93
CA VAL A 10 6.95 1.74 11.81
C VAL A 10 6.63 2.94 10.91
N PHE A 11 5.39 3.43 10.96
CA PHE A 11 4.91 4.60 10.19
C PHE A 11 5.64 5.87 10.64
N SER A 12 6.88 6.07 10.18
CA SER A 12 7.74 7.16 10.68
C SER A 12 7.87 8.34 9.71
N SER A 13 7.36 8.24 8.48
CA SER A 13 7.68 9.25 7.46
C SER A 13 6.60 9.36 6.39
N LYS A 14 6.40 10.59 5.92
CA LYS A 14 5.16 11.04 5.26
C LYS A 14 4.94 10.45 3.85
N TRP A 15 5.95 9.84 3.20
CA TRP A 15 5.90 9.52 1.76
C TRP A 15 6.55 8.17 1.43
N TYR A 16 5.83 7.08 1.71
CA TYR A 16 6.24 5.71 1.40
C TYR A 16 5.06 5.01 0.73
N MET A 17 5.30 4.21 -0.29
CA MET A 17 4.26 3.42 -0.94
C MET A 17 4.35 1.98 -0.46
N MET A 18 3.28 1.47 0.13
CA MET A 18 3.19 0.10 0.64
C MET A 18 2.45 -0.79 -0.35
N VAL A 19 3.06 -1.91 -0.72
CA VAL A 19 2.44 -2.96 -1.52
C VAL A 19 2.06 -4.14 -0.62
N ILE A 20 0.77 -4.46 -0.55
CA ILE A 20 0.23 -5.55 0.28
C ILE A 20 -0.17 -6.72 -0.62
N GLY A 21 0.48 -7.89 -0.50
CA GLY A 21 0.06 -9.12 -1.20
C GLY A 21 1.00 -10.33 -1.14
N TYR A 22 0.65 -11.38 -1.88
CA TYR A 22 1.40 -12.64 -1.99
C TYR A 22 2.29 -12.69 -3.25
N CYS A 23 3.37 -13.48 -3.20
CA CYS A 23 4.73 -13.15 -3.65
C CYS A 23 5.18 -13.62 -5.06
N PRO A 24 4.46 -13.28 -6.15
CA PRO A 24 5.18 -12.99 -7.41
C PRO A 24 5.23 -11.52 -7.86
N PRO A 25 4.14 -10.73 -7.87
CA PRO A 25 4.12 -9.39 -8.48
C PRO A 25 4.85 -8.30 -7.66
N LEU A 26 5.13 -8.53 -6.37
CA LEU A 26 5.76 -7.53 -5.49
C LEU A 26 7.21 -7.19 -5.88
N ARG A 27 7.91 -8.09 -6.56
CA ARG A 27 9.33 -7.90 -6.86
C ARG A 27 9.59 -6.86 -7.95
N LEU A 28 8.66 -6.69 -8.88
CA LEU A 28 8.82 -5.76 -10.02
C LEU A 28 8.66 -4.30 -9.59
N VAL A 29 7.63 -3.96 -8.82
CA VAL A 29 7.35 -2.57 -8.39
C VAL A 29 8.52 -1.97 -7.59
N LEU A 30 9.17 -2.78 -6.74
CA LEU A 30 10.31 -2.37 -5.93
C LEU A 30 11.58 -2.06 -6.75
N GLN A 31 11.70 -2.57 -7.98
CA GLN A 31 12.95 -2.47 -8.75
C GLN A 31 13.02 -1.27 -9.69
N VAL A 32 11.88 -0.66 -10.04
CA VAL A 32 11.81 0.37 -11.08
C VAL A 32 11.33 1.72 -10.56
N SER A 33 10.72 1.76 -9.37
CA SER A 33 10.14 2.99 -8.84
C SER A 33 11.20 3.97 -8.34
N ARG A 34 10.98 5.26 -8.62
CA ARG A 34 11.79 6.38 -8.10
C ARG A 34 11.34 6.85 -6.72
N ILE A 35 10.18 6.39 -6.24
CA ILE A 35 9.67 6.68 -4.91
C ILE A 35 10.00 5.52 -3.96
N HIS A 36 10.06 5.81 -2.66
CA HIS A 36 10.33 4.77 -1.69
C HIS A 36 9.14 3.81 -1.61
N VAL A 37 9.37 2.56 -2.00
CA VAL A 37 8.34 1.51 -1.96
C VAL A 37 8.76 0.43 -0.97
N ASP A 38 7.84 0.08 -0.08
CA ASP A 38 7.95 -1.05 0.81
C ASP A 38 6.90 -2.10 0.46
N SER A 39 7.24 -3.37 0.72
CA SER A 39 6.33 -4.48 0.49
C SER A 39 6.06 -5.23 1.78
N ILE A 40 4.80 -5.58 2.01
CA ILE A 40 4.43 -6.41 3.15
C ILE A 40 3.51 -7.54 2.72
N ASN A 41 3.76 -8.72 3.27
CA ASN A 41 2.82 -9.83 3.26
C ASN A 41 2.35 -10.06 4.70
N ALA A 42 1.12 -9.64 4.99
CA ALA A 42 0.56 -9.59 6.32
C ALA A 42 -0.81 -10.30 6.37
N PRO A 43 -1.18 -10.90 7.51
CA PRO A 43 -2.49 -11.51 7.68
C PRO A 43 -3.59 -10.43 7.77
N SER A 44 -4.79 -10.74 7.27
CA SER A 44 -5.94 -9.83 7.23
C SER A 44 -6.47 -9.41 8.62
N ILE A 45 -6.05 -10.10 9.69
CA ILE A 45 -6.35 -9.71 11.06
C ILE A 45 -5.65 -8.41 11.48
N LEU A 46 -4.57 -8.04 10.80
CA LEU A 46 -3.90 -6.77 11.05
C LEU A 46 -4.73 -5.62 10.44
N PRO A 47 -5.06 -4.58 11.22
CA PRO A 47 -5.78 -3.42 10.73
C PRO A 47 -5.09 -2.81 9.50
N GLY A 48 -5.87 -2.37 8.52
CA GLY A 48 -5.35 -1.72 7.32
C GLY A 48 -4.86 -2.64 6.21
N ILE A 49 -4.67 -3.94 6.47
CA ILE A 49 -4.17 -4.91 5.47
C ILE A 49 -5.25 -5.31 4.45
N ASP A 50 -6.51 -5.35 4.88
CA ASP A 50 -7.63 -5.89 4.11
C ASP A 50 -8.74 -4.84 3.85
N LEU A 51 -8.38 -3.55 3.92
CA LEU A 51 -9.30 -2.41 3.79
C LEU A 51 -9.38 -1.85 2.36
N SER A 52 -9.28 -2.71 1.35
CA SER A 52 -9.48 -2.33 -0.06
C SER A 52 -9.95 -3.54 -0.89
N ASP A 53 -10.28 -3.30 -2.15
CA ASP A 53 -10.93 -4.27 -3.04
C ASP A 53 -10.09 -5.50 -3.33
N HIS A 54 -8.76 -5.43 -3.14
CA HIS A 54 -7.86 -6.60 -3.28
C HIS A 54 -8.33 -7.79 -2.43
N ARG A 55 -8.98 -7.52 -1.30
CA ARG A 55 -9.64 -8.51 -0.45
C ARG A 55 -10.65 -9.36 -1.23
N ASN A 56 -11.52 -8.69 -1.99
CA ASN A 56 -12.59 -9.35 -2.73
C ASN A 56 -12.01 -10.24 -3.82
N TYR A 57 -11.03 -9.75 -4.58
CA TYR A 57 -10.33 -10.55 -5.59
C TYR A 57 -9.63 -11.78 -4.98
N ARG A 58 -8.91 -11.60 -3.86
CA ARG A 58 -8.27 -12.72 -3.15
C ARG A 58 -9.27 -13.76 -2.66
N LYS A 59 -10.45 -13.33 -2.18
CA LYS A 59 -11.51 -14.26 -1.73
C LYS A 59 -11.94 -15.22 -2.83
N PHE A 60 -11.86 -14.81 -4.10
CA PHE A 60 -12.19 -15.64 -5.26
C PHE A 60 -10.97 -16.29 -5.93
N GLY A 61 -9.79 -16.25 -5.29
CA GLY A 61 -8.58 -16.90 -5.79
C GLY A 61 -7.83 -16.13 -6.88
N TYR A 62 -8.16 -14.86 -7.10
CA TYR A 62 -7.43 -13.99 -8.02
C TYR A 62 -6.19 -13.38 -7.37
N ASP A 63 -5.11 -13.28 -8.13
CA ASP A 63 -3.91 -12.54 -7.72
C ASP A 63 -4.23 -11.05 -7.65
N ALA A 64 -4.20 -10.50 -6.44
CA ALA A 64 -4.45 -9.08 -6.20
C ALA A 64 -3.50 -8.50 -5.16
N VAL A 65 -3.02 -7.30 -5.44
CA VAL A 65 -2.18 -6.49 -4.55
C VAL A 65 -2.86 -5.14 -4.30
N MET A 66 -2.62 -4.57 -3.12
CA MET A 66 -2.97 -3.18 -2.85
C MET A 66 -1.70 -2.36 -2.87
N VAL A 67 -1.69 -1.30 -3.66
CA VAL A 67 -0.66 -0.26 -3.62
C VAL A 67 -1.28 0.92 -2.87
N THR A 68 -0.71 1.31 -1.74
CA THR A 68 -1.30 2.33 -0.88
C THR A 68 -0.26 3.18 -0.20
N ASP A 69 -0.59 4.43 0.02
CA ASP A 69 0.09 5.31 0.95
C ASP A 69 -0.57 5.27 2.34
N SER A 70 -1.32 4.21 2.69
CA SER A 70 -1.99 4.09 3.98
C SER A 70 -2.82 5.33 4.36
N ALA A 71 -3.57 5.88 3.40
CA ALA A 71 -4.28 7.16 3.52
C ALA A 71 -5.03 7.35 4.85
N PHE A 72 -5.73 6.32 5.33
CA PHE A 72 -6.48 6.35 6.60
C PHE A 72 -5.61 6.54 7.86
N TYR A 73 -4.28 6.35 7.78
CA TYR A 73 -3.34 6.66 8.87
C TYR A 73 -2.60 7.99 8.67
N ARG A 74 -2.54 8.51 7.44
CA ARG A 74 -1.66 9.65 7.09
C ARG A 74 -2.39 10.89 6.62
N ASN A 75 -3.54 10.74 5.98
CA ASN A 75 -4.34 11.84 5.50
C ASN A 75 -5.28 12.33 6.62
N PRO A 76 -5.02 13.51 7.23
CA PRO A 76 -5.89 14.06 8.27
C PRO A 76 -7.27 14.47 7.73
N HIS A 77 -7.45 14.52 6.40
CA HIS A 77 -8.69 14.82 5.73
C HIS A 77 -9.43 13.57 5.23
N TYR A 78 -8.94 12.36 5.55
CA TYR A 78 -9.56 11.12 5.08
C TYR A 78 -11.03 11.05 5.49
N HIS A 79 -11.93 10.81 4.53
CA HIS A 79 -13.39 10.83 4.70
C HIS A 79 -13.99 12.19 5.14
N GLU A 80 -13.25 13.29 4.97
CA GLU A 80 -13.73 14.65 5.25
C GLU A 80 -13.95 15.44 3.95
N PRO A 81 -14.86 16.42 3.93
CA PRO A 81 -15.05 17.31 2.77
C PRO A 81 -13.81 18.13 2.38
N THR A 82 -12.84 18.22 3.30
CA THR A 82 -11.55 18.88 3.09
C THR A 82 -10.54 18.03 2.33
N ASP A 83 -10.88 16.79 1.95
CA ASP A 83 -10.06 15.95 1.08
C ASP A 83 -10.14 16.46 -0.37
N THR A 84 -9.38 17.51 -0.66
CA THR A 84 -9.39 18.20 -1.96
C THR A 84 -8.12 17.91 -2.75
N ILE A 85 -8.15 18.22 -4.06
CA ILE A 85 -6.98 18.01 -4.92
C ILE A 85 -5.71 18.74 -4.43
N ASP A 86 -5.88 19.85 -3.70
CA ASP A 86 -4.78 20.64 -3.15
C ASP A 86 -4.02 19.92 -2.04
N THR A 87 -4.59 18.86 -1.44
CA THR A 87 -3.93 18.04 -0.43
C THR A 87 -3.13 16.88 -1.04
N LEU A 88 -3.26 16.65 -2.35
CA LEU A 88 -2.58 15.59 -3.08
C LEU A 88 -1.19 16.01 -3.55
N TYR A 89 -0.27 15.03 -3.61
CA TYR A 89 1.07 15.22 -4.12
C TYR A 89 1.17 14.63 -5.52
N SER A 90 0.90 15.47 -6.53
CA SER A 90 0.80 15.08 -7.94
C SER A 90 2.05 14.38 -8.49
N ASP A 91 3.24 14.80 -8.07
CA ASP A 91 4.50 14.23 -8.56
C ASP A 91 4.66 12.76 -8.15
N TYR A 92 4.16 12.38 -6.96
CA TYR A 92 4.18 11.00 -6.50
C TYR A 92 3.13 10.15 -7.23
N MET A 93 1.96 10.73 -7.47
CA MET A 93 0.89 10.03 -8.21
C MET A 93 1.25 9.80 -9.68
N ALA A 94 2.06 10.67 -10.28
CA ALA A 94 2.47 10.56 -11.68
C ALA A 94 3.51 9.46 -11.94
N GLU A 95 4.23 9.00 -10.91
CA GLU A 95 5.24 7.94 -11.02
C GLU A 95 4.65 6.52 -11.00
N VAL A 96 3.39 6.37 -10.55
CA VAL A 96 2.69 5.10 -10.30
C VAL A 96 1.76 4.74 -11.44
#